data_AF-A0A7C4CI68-F1
#
_entry.id   AF-A0A7C4CI68-F1
#
_cell.length_a   1.000
_cell.length_b   1.000
_cell.length_c   1.000
_cell.angle_alpha   90.00
_cell.angle_beta   90.00
_cell.angle_gamma   90.00
#
_symmetry.space_group_name_H-M   'P 1'
#
loop_
_entity.id
_entity.type
_entity.pdbx_description
1 polymer ?
#
loop_
_entity_poly.entity_id
_entity_poly.type
_entity_poly.pdbx_seq_one_letter_code
_entity_poly.pdbx_strand_id
1 'polypeptide(L)'
;MESKRGFMLRLPSEVYSLVILIGLLTIFTIFSNYRFLSYENLRALGRLLPDLGVVALGVAMLMIAGEFDLSISSQIPLCSYIMITLLKSGFGEIPSLFITFCVGAILGLINAVITIRGRIPSFITTLGTMLLWRGVVYVWSGMMPIPLRPYLPETSILASVFVSEVFGVPIQIVWFGAVAVVLGLILHRHRLGNWVYATG
;
A
#
# COMPACT_ATOMS: atom_id res chain seq x y z
N MET A 1 29.27 37.86 -34.91
CA MET A 1 29.40 37.05 -33.69
C MET A 1 28.15 36.19 -33.58
N GLU A 2 28.15 35.06 -34.29
CA GLU A 2 27.01 34.13 -34.33
C GLU A 2 26.97 33.28 -33.07
N SER A 3 25.81 33.30 -32.40
CA SER A 3 25.49 32.48 -31.25
C SER A 3 25.46 31.01 -31.67
N LYS A 4 26.39 30.21 -31.13
CA LYS A 4 26.32 28.73 -31.17
C LYS A 4 25.09 28.28 -30.39
N ARG A 5 23.93 28.23 -31.05
CA ARG A 5 22.77 27.46 -30.56
C ARG A 5 23.16 25.99 -30.60
N GLY A 6 23.63 25.49 -29.45
CA GLY A 6 23.85 24.06 -29.24
C GLY A 6 22.60 23.30 -29.63
N PHE A 7 22.79 22.26 -30.44
CA PHE A 7 21.77 21.36 -30.93
C PHE A 7 21.20 20.57 -29.74
N MET A 8 20.34 21.20 -28.93
CA MET A 8 19.54 20.52 -27.92
C MET A 8 18.47 19.74 -28.67
N LEU A 9 18.76 18.46 -28.92
CA LEU A 9 17.75 17.45 -29.24
C LEU A 9 16.70 17.49 -28.12
N ARG A 10 15.54 18.09 -28.42
CA ARG A 10 14.37 18.03 -27.56
C ARG A 10 13.82 16.62 -27.70
N LEU A 11 14.30 15.72 -26.85
CA LEU A 11 13.79 14.37 -26.76
C LEU A 11 12.35 14.41 -26.20
N PRO A 12 11.52 13.41 -26.47
CA PRO A 12 10.23 13.25 -25.81
C PRO A 12 10.40 13.16 -24.28
N SER A 13 9.40 13.60 -23.51
CA SER A 13 9.39 13.56 -22.03
C SER A 13 9.71 12.16 -21.49
N GLU A 14 9.22 11.14 -22.18
CA GLU A 14 9.34 9.73 -21.81
C GLU A 14 10.81 9.27 -21.88
N VAL A 15 11.55 9.77 -22.86
CA VAL A 15 12.97 9.45 -23.03
C VAL A 15 13.79 10.09 -21.92
N TYR A 16 13.46 11.31 -21.49
CA TYR A 16 14.13 11.92 -20.33
C TYR A 16 13.90 11.11 -19.05
N SER A 17 12.67 10.66 -18.79
CA SER A 17 12.36 9.81 -17.62
C SER A 17 13.12 8.49 -17.66
N LEU A 18 13.20 7.83 -18.81
CA LEU A 18 13.96 6.59 -18.98
C LEU A 18 15.47 6.80 -18.80
N VAL A 19 16.02 7.87 -19.36
CA VAL A 19 17.45 8.21 -19.20
C VAL A 19 17.77 8.48 -17.73
N ILE A 20 16.91 9.23 -17.03
CA ILE A 20 17.07 9.48 -15.59
C ILE A 20 16.98 8.18 -14.80
N LEU A 21 16.00 7.32 -15.09
CA LEU A 21 15.85 6.02 -14.44
C LEU A 21 17.10 5.16 -14.61
N ILE A 22 17.55 4.96 -15.86
CA ILE A 22 18.76 4.18 -16.16
C ILE A 22 19.97 4.80 -15.45
N GLY A 23 20.12 6.13 -15.53
CA GLY A 23 21.20 6.85 -14.85
C GLY A 23 21.21 6.61 -13.33
N LEU A 24 20.04 6.71 -12.68
CA LEU A 24 19.90 6.42 -11.24
C LEU A 24 20.22 4.96 -10.92
N LEU A 25 19.71 4.01 -11.71
CA LEU A 25 20.01 2.59 -11.53
C LEU A 25 21.52 2.33 -11.63
N THR A 26 22.20 2.90 -12.63
CA THR A 26 23.64 2.77 -12.80
C THR A 26 24.41 3.39 -11.63
N ILE A 27 24.07 4.62 -11.23
CA ILE A 27 24.70 5.32 -10.11
C ILE A 27 24.54 4.48 -8.82
N PHE A 28 23.32 4.12 -8.44
CA PHE A 28 23.12 3.34 -7.21
C PHE A 28 23.77 1.97 -7.26
N THR A 29 23.82 1.32 -8.43
CA THR A 29 24.51 0.03 -8.57
C THR A 29 26.01 0.17 -8.38
N ILE A 30 26.67 1.15 -9.00
CA ILE A 30 28.11 1.35 -8.86
C ILE A 30 28.46 1.75 -7.42
N PHE A 31 27.77 2.74 -6.86
CA PHE A 31 28.07 3.26 -5.53
C PHE A 31 27.70 2.30 -4.39
N SER A 32 26.87 1.28 -4.65
CA SER A 32 26.56 0.21 -3.70
C SER A 32 27.45 -1.03 -3.85
N ASN A 33 28.50 -0.99 -4.67
CA ASN A 33 29.30 -2.17 -5.04
C ASN A 33 28.43 -3.30 -5.63
N TYR A 34 27.57 -2.96 -6.58
CA TYR A 34 26.65 -3.86 -7.29
C TYR A 34 25.56 -4.51 -6.42
N ARG A 35 25.38 -4.06 -5.16
CA ARG A 35 24.37 -4.63 -4.25
C ARG A 35 22.96 -4.13 -4.55
N PHE A 36 22.82 -2.96 -5.18
CA PHE A 36 21.52 -2.36 -5.48
C PHE A 36 20.66 -3.23 -6.43
N LEU A 37 21.24 -3.77 -7.51
CA LEU A 37 20.55 -4.69 -8.42
C LEU A 37 20.78 -6.17 -8.07
N SER A 38 21.27 -6.47 -6.86
CA SER A 38 21.44 -7.86 -6.42
C SER A 38 20.09 -8.58 -6.27
N TYR A 39 20.11 -9.89 -6.48
CA TYR A 39 18.91 -10.73 -6.31
C TYR A 39 18.27 -10.57 -4.92
N GLU A 40 19.09 -10.49 -3.86
CA GLU A 40 18.59 -10.31 -2.49
C GLU A 40 17.87 -8.97 -2.32
N ASN A 41 18.42 -7.89 -2.87
CA ASN A 41 17.79 -6.57 -2.79
C ASN A 41 16.51 -6.51 -3.62
N LEU A 42 16.53 -7.03 -4.85
CA LEU A 42 15.35 -7.11 -5.70
C LEU A 42 14.25 -7.96 -5.08
N ARG A 43 14.60 -9.07 -4.41
CA ARG A 43 13.68 -9.91 -3.67
C ARG A 43 13.09 -9.20 -2.46
N ALA A 44 13.89 -8.45 -1.70
CA ALA A 44 13.40 -7.64 -0.58
C ALA A 44 12.45 -6.54 -1.06
N LEU A 45 12.80 -5.83 -2.14
CA LEU A 45 11.93 -4.85 -2.78
C LEU A 45 10.65 -5.49 -3.31
N GLY A 46 10.75 -6.69 -3.90
CA GLY A 46 9.62 -7.47 -4.38
C GLY A 46 8.67 -7.94 -3.28
N ARG A 47 9.06 -7.88 -2.01
CA ARG A 47 8.16 -8.10 -0.87
C ARG A 47 7.51 -6.80 -0.40
N LEU A 48 8.28 -5.71 -0.34
CA LEU A 48 7.84 -4.45 0.26
C LEU A 48 7.01 -3.56 -0.69
N LEU A 49 7.43 -3.45 -1.94
CA LEU A 49 6.78 -2.55 -2.90
C LEU A 49 5.35 -2.97 -3.25
N PRO A 50 5.03 -4.26 -3.45
CA PRO A 50 3.66 -4.65 -3.77
C PRO A 50 2.66 -4.34 -2.66
N ASP A 51 3.06 -4.47 -1.39
CA ASP A 51 2.21 -4.13 -0.23
C ASP A 51 1.81 -2.65 -0.26
N LEU A 52 2.79 -1.77 -0.53
CA LEU A 52 2.54 -0.34 -0.73
C LEU A 52 1.73 -0.07 -2.01
N GLY A 53 1.94 -0.86 -3.05
CA GLY A 53 1.20 -0.77 -4.31
C GLY A 53 -0.29 -1.07 -4.15
N VAL A 54 -0.65 -2.11 -3.39
CA VAL A 54 -2.05 -2.44 -3.09
C VAL A 54 -2.73 -1.29 -2.35
N VAL A 55 -2.05 -0.71 -1.36
CA VAL A 55 -2.53 0.48 -0.64
C VAL A 55 -2.69 1.66 -1.59
N ALA A 56 -1.71 1.92 -2.45
CA ALA A 56 -1.74 3.01 -3.42
C ALA A 56 -2.90 2.87 -4.42
N LEU A 57 -3.25 1.66 -4.86
CA LEU A 57 -4.41 1.41 -5.72
C LEU A 57 -5.73 1.77 -5.01
N GLY A 58 -5.86 1.42 -3.73
CA GLY A 58 -7.01 1.81 -2.91
C GLY A 58 -7.14 3.33 -2.76
N VAL A 59 -6.04 4.00 -2.43
CA VAL A 59 -6.00 5.47 -2.31
C VAL A 59 -6.25 6.15 -3.67
N ALA A 60 -5.74 5.59 -4.76
CA ALA A 60 -5.99 6.12 -6.10
C ALA A 60 -7.48 6.12 -6.46
N MET A 61 -8.23 5.06 -6.09
CA MET A 61 -9.68 5.03 -6.29
C MET A 61 -10.40 6.16 -5.55
N LEU A 62 -9.94 6.54 -4.35
CA LEU A 62 -10.49 7.67 -3.59
C LEU A 62 -10.11 9.01 -4.24
N MET A 63 -8.87 9.15 -4.70
CA MET A 63 -8.43 10.37 -5.39
C MET A 63 -9.17 10.61 -6.70
N ILE A 64 -9.55 9.54 -7.41
CA ILE A 64 -10.42 9.58 -8.61
C ILE A 64 -11.90 9.84 -8.25
N ALA A 65 -12.25 9.80 -6.96
CA ALA A 65 -13.55 10.27 -6.47
C ALA A 65 -13.46 11.71 -5.91
N GLY A 66 -12.32 12.38 -6.06
CA GLY A 66 -12.07 13.71 -5.50
C GLY A 66 -11.75 13.72 -3.99
N GLU A 67 -11.51 12.58 -3.37
CA GLU A 67 -11.32 12.44 -1.92
C GLU A 67 -9.88 12.05 -1.55
N PHE A 68 -9.43 12.45 -0.35
CA PHE A 68 -8.12 12.11 0.19
C PHE A 68 -8.24 11.24 1.45
N ASP A 69 -7.38 10.22 1.58
CA ASP A 69 -7.30 9.40 2.80
C ASP A 69 -5.88 9.30 3.36
N LEU A 70 -5.63 10.05 4.43
CA LEU A 70 -4.39 9.97 5.21
C LEU A 70 -4.44 8.92 6.33
N SER A 71 -5.64 8.47 6.70
CA SER A 71 -5.85 7.60 7.86
C SER A 71 -5.31 6.19 7.63
N ILE A 72 -5.07 5.78 6.38
CA ILE A 72 -4.46 4.49 6.05
C ILE A 72 -3.13 4.25 6.77
N SER A 73 -2.38 5.33 7.04
CA SER A 73 -1.10 5.26 7.77
C SER A 73 -1.23 4.78 9.22
N SER A 74 -2.37 5.02 9.87
CA SER A 74 -2.65 4.54 11.23
C SER A 74 -3.55 3.31 11.26
N GLN A 75 -4.39 3.12 10.23
CA GLN A 75 -5.23 1.93 10.10
C GLN A 75 -4.41 0.66 9.88
N ILE A 76 -3.35 0.70 9.06
CA ILE A 76 -2.46 -0.45 8.82
C ILE A 76 -1.88 -1.00 10.13
N PRO A 77 -1.18 -0.21 10.97
CA PRO A 77 -0.65 -0.72 12.23
C PRO A 77 -1.77 -1.09 13.23
N LEU A 78 -2.90 -0.39 13.24
CA LEU A 78 -4.04 -0.76 14.10
C LEU A 78 -4.61 -2.13 13.74
N CYS A 79 -4.89 -2.38 12.47
CA CYS A 79 -5.39 -3.67 11.99
C CYS A 79 -4.36 -4.78 12.22
N SER A 80 -3.09 -4.50 11.97
CA SER A 80 -1.99 -5.43 12.27
C SER A 80 -1.93 -5.79 13.76
N TYR A 81 -2.10 -4.79 14.64
CA TYR A 81 -2.08 -4.97 16.08
C TYR A 81 -3.30 -5.75 16.60
N ILE A 82 -4.48 -5.52 15.99
CA ILE A 82 -5.69 -6.29 16.29
C ILE A 82 -5.50 -7.75 15.90
N MET A 83 -5.02 -8.02 14.68
CA MET A 83 -4.76 -9.37 14.19
C MET A 83 -3.81 -10.13 15.13
N ILE A 84 -2.67 -9.53 15.49
CA ILE A 84 -1.69 -10.20 16.36
C ILE A 84 -2.21 -10.39 17.78
N THR A 85 -3.02 -9.46 18.29
CA THR A 85 -3.62 -9.60 19.62
C THR A 85 -4.64 -10.75 19.66
N LEU A 86 -5.42 -10.94 18.60
CA LEU A 86 -6.35 -12.06 18.45
C LEU A 86 -5.60 -13.40 18.35
N LEU A 87 -4.56 -13.47 17.52
CA LEU A 87 -3.71 -14.67 17.43
C LEU A 87 -3.07 -15.00 18.79
N LYS A 88 -2.55 -13.99 19.49
CA LYS A 88 -1.94 -14.14 20.83
C LYS A 88 -2.95 -14.59 21.88
N SER A 89 -4.22 -14.20 21.77
CA SER A 89 -5.28 -14.69 22.65
C SER A 89 -5.81 -16.09 22.28
N GLY A 90 -5.21 -16.73 21.28
CA GLY A 90 -5.53 -18.10 20.87
C GLY A 90 -6.66 -18.19 19.84
N PHE A 91 -7.12 -17.07 19.27
CA PHE A 91 -8.02 -17.14 18.11
C PHE A 91 -7.30 -17.76 16.92
N GLY A 92 -8.03 -18.56 16.14
CA GLY A 92 -7.51 -19.11 14.89
C GLY A 92 -7.17 -18.02 13.88
N GLU A 93 -6.31 -18.36 12.92
CA GLU A 93 -5.84 -17.42 11.90
C GLU A 93 -6.96 -16.88 11.00
N ILE A 94 -7.92 -17.73 10.61
CA ILE A 94 -9.04 -17.34 9.74
C ILE A 94 -10.03 -16.40 10.47
N PRO A 95 -10.53 -16.72 11.69
CA PRO A 95 -11.34 -15.77 12.44
C PRO A 95 -10.65 -14.44 12.70
N SER A 96 -9.36 -14.47 13.06
CA SER A 96 -8.58 -13.26 13.31
C SER A 96 -8.50 -12.37 12.07
N LEU A 97 -8.28 -12.98 10.90
CA LEU A 97 -8.26 -12.28 9.62
C LEU A 97 -9.60 -11.61 9.33
N PHE A 98 -10.70 -12.36 9.45
CA PHE A 98 -12.04 -11.85 9.17
C PHE A 98 -12.42 -10.70 10.09
N ILE A 99 -12.17 -10.83 11.40
CA ILE A 99 -12.41 -9.75 12.37
C ILE A 99 -11.60 -8.51 12.00
N THR A 100 -10.33 -8.69 11.63
CA THR A 100 -9.44 -7.58 11.24
C THR A 100 -9.95 -6.85 9.99
N PHE A 101 -10.40 -7.59 8.96
CA PHE A 101 -11.01 -7.00 7.77
C PHE A 101 -12.29 -6.20 8.11
N CYS A 102 -13.15 -6.75 8.97
CA CYS A 102 -14.36 -6.07 9.43
C CYS A 102 -14.02 -4.77 10.16
N VAL A 103 -13.00 -4.77 11.03
CA VAL A 103 -12.55 -3.55 11.70
C VAL A 103 -12.07 -2.52 10.68
N GLY A 104 -11.21 -2.90 9.73
CA GLY A 104 -10.75 -1.98 8.68
C GLY A 104 -11.91 -1.35 7.90
N ALA A 105 -12.90 -2.16 7.49
CA ALA A 105 -14.10 -1.68 6.81
C ALA A 105 -14.93 -0.70 7.68
N ILE A 106 -15.06 -0.98 8.98
CA ILE A 106 -15.74 -0.08 9.93
C ILE A 106 -14.98 1.24 10.07
N LEU A 107 -13.65 1.22 10.15
CA LEU A 107 -12.83 2.44 10.24
C LEU A 107 -12.99 3.32 9.00
N GLY A 108 -12.97 2.71 7.81
CA GLY A 108 -13.27 3.41 6.56
C GLY A 108 -14.70 3.97 6.52
N LEU A 109 -15.67 3.20 7.00
CA LEU A 109 -17.07 3.66 7.09
C LEU A 109 -17.23 4.84 8.05
N ILE A 110 -16.52 4.84 9.19
CA ILE A 110 -16.51 5.97 10.13
C ILE A 110 -16.01 7.24 9.42
N ASN A 111 -14.91 7.16 8.69
CA ASN A 111 -14.40 8.29 7.90
C ASN A 111 -15.42 8.77 6.86
N ALA A 112 -16.05 7.84 6.13
CA ALA A 112 -17.06 8.17 5.14
C ALA A 112 -18.28 8.87 5.76
N VAL A 113 -18.79 8.35 6.88
CA VAL A 113 -19.94 8.93 7.59
C VAL A 113 -19.63 10.33 8.11
N ILE A 114 -18.46 10.55 8.73
CA ILE A 114 -18.05 11.87 9.22
C ILE A 114 -17.93 12.86 8.06
N THR A 115 -17.30 12.44 6.96
CA THR A 115 -17.10 13.30 5.77
C THR A 115 -18.44 13.67 5.13
N ILE A 116 -19.29 12.68 4.84
CA ILE A 116 -20.55 12.89 4.11
C ILE A 116 -21.59 13.60 4.98
N ARG A 117 -21.83 13.14 6.22
CA ARG A 117 -22.85 13.73 7.09
C ARG A 117 -22.38 15.01 7.75
N GLY A 118 -21.11 15.07 8.14
CA GLY A 118 -20.51 16.24 8.76
C GLY A 118 -20.19 17.35 7.76
N ARG A 119 -20.16 17.06 6.45
CA ARG A 119 -19.73 17.98 5.39
C ARG A 119 -18.35 18.57 5.67
N ILE A 120 -17.48 17.75 6.26
CA ILE A 120 -16.10 18.09 6.58
C ILE A 120 -15.24 17.59 5.42
N PRO A 121 -14.29 18.39 4.89
CA PRO A 121 -13.36 17.91 3.87
C PRO A 121 -12.65 16.62 4.30
N SER A 122 -12.57 15.60 3.42
CA SER A 122 -12.00 14.28 3.74
C SER A 122 -10.57 14.35 4.26
N PHE A 123 -9.76 15.27 3.75
CA PHE A 123 -8.41 15.52 4.26
C PHE A 123 -8.41 15.80 5.77
N ILE A 124 -9.33 16.65 6.25
CA ILE A 124 -9.43 17.01 7.67
C ILE A 124 -9.95 15.82 8.49
N THR A 125 -11.00 15.15 8.00
CA THR A 125 -11.56 13.97 8.67
C THR A 125 -10.50 12.88 8.82
N THR A 126 -9.81 12.53 7.73
CA THR A 126 -8.84 11.44 7.71
C THR A 126 -7.56 11.80 8.46
N LEU A 127 -7.11 13.06 8.46
CA LEU A 127 -6.03 13.51 9.33
C LEU A 127 -6.40 13.39 10.81
N GLY A 128 -7.62 13.79 11.17
CA GLY A 128 -8.11 13.70 12.56
C GLY A 128 -8.20 12.27 13.05
N THR A 129 -8.82 11.38 12.27
CA THR A 129 -8.90 9.95 12.63
C THR A 129 -7.54 9.26 12.56
N MET A 130 -6.65 9.69 11.65
CA MET A 130 -5.27 9.22 11.60
C MET A 130 -4.58 9.41 12.96
N LEU A 131 -4.64 10.63 13.51
CA LEU A 131 -4.03 10.98 14.79
C LEU A 131 -4.67 10.22 15.95
N LEU A 132 -6.00 10.09 15.96
CA LEU A 132 -6.74 9.34 16.98
C LEU A 132 -6.32 7.88 17.02
N TRP A 133 -6.42 7.16 15.88
CA TRP A 133 -6.10 5.74 15.83
C TRP A 133 -4.62 5.48 16.08
N ARG A 134 -3.74 6.38 15.64
CA ARG A 134 -2.31 6.30 15.94
C ARG A 134 -2.04 6.40 17.44
N GLY A 135 -2.69 7.34 18.13
CA GLY A 135 -2.62 7.46 19.58
C GLY A 135 -3.10 6.19 20.29
N VAL A 136 -4.23 5.63 19.86
CA VAL A 136 -4.78 4.38 20.39
C VAL A 136 -3.76 3.24 20.25
N VAL A 137 -3.19 3.05 19.06
CA VAL A 137 -2.19 1.99 18.83
C VAL A 137 -0.96 2.19 19.68
N TYR A 138 -0.44 3.41 19.81
CA TYR A 138 0.75 3.68 20.61
C TYR A 138 0.55 3.37 22.09
N VAL A 139 -0.58 3.79 22.66
CA VAL A 139 -0.92 3.49 24.06
C VAL A 139 -1.16 2.00 24.24
N TRP A 140 -1.90 1.36 23.33
CA TRP A 140 -2.26 -0.05 23.45
C TRP A 140 -1.08 -1.00 23.24
N SER A 141 -0.18 -0.68 22.30
CA SER A 141 1.03 -1.46 22.04
C SER A 141 2.17 -1.18 23.01
N GLY A 142 2.08 -0.12 23.81
CA GLY A 142 3.22 0.38 24.58
C GLY A 142 4.40 0.77 23.68
N MET A 143 4.15 1.07 22.41
CA MET A 143 5.16 1.30 21.36
C MET A 143 6.11 0.13 21.12
N MET A 144 5.72 -1.09 21.47
CA MET A 144 6.52 -2.30 21.25
C MET A 144 5.97 -3.11 20.07
N PRO A 145 6.81 -3.48 19.07
CA PRO A 145 6.38 -4.36 17.99
C PRO A 145 6.21 -5.79 18.51
N ILE A 146 5.12 -6.45 18.10
CA ILE A 146 4.90 -7.87 18.39
C ILE A 146 5.18 -8.68 17.11
N PRO A 147 6.15 -9.62 17.11
CA PRO A 147 6.44 -10.41 15.93
C PRO A 147 5.29 -11.38 15.63
N LEU A 148 4.91 -11.51 14.36
CA LEU A 148 3.80 -12.36 13.93
C LEU A 148 4.14 -13.86 13.99
N ARG A 149 5.37 -14.24 13.60
CA ARG A 149 5.79 -15.64 13.37
C ARG A 149 5.53 -16.59 14.54
N PRO A 150 5.80 -16.22 15.82
CA PRO A 150 5.58 -17.13 16.95
C PRO A 150 4.13 -17.51 17.20
N TYR A 151 3.18 -16.76 16.64
CA TYR A 151 1.74 -16.94 16.87
C TYR A 151 1.02 -17.57 15.66
N LEU A 152 1.76 -17.95 14.62
CA LEU A 152 1.23 -18.68 13.48
C LEU A 152 1.64 -20.14 13.56
N PRO A 153 0.73 -21.09 13.27
CA PRO A 153 1.10 -22.49 13.15
C PRO A 153 2.06 -22.70 11.97
N GLU A 154 2.92 -23.71 12.05
CA GLU A 154 3.86 -24.01 10.95
C GLU A 154 3.14 -24.35 9.64
N THR A 155 1.94 -24.95 9.75
CA THR A 155 1.04 -25.27 8.63
C THR A 155 0.04 -24.15 8.32
N SER A 156 0.35 -22.90 8.70
CA SER A 156 -0.51 -21.74 8.48
C SER A 156 -0.85 -21.57 6.99
N ILE A 157 -2.14 -21.62 6.68
CA ILE A 157 -2.66 -21.40 5.34
C ILE A 157 -2.41 -19.94 4.97
N LEU A 158 -2.64 -19.01 5.91
CA LEU A 158 -2.40 -17.58 5.66
C LEU A 158 -0.92 -17.29 5.36
N ALA A 159 0.02 -17.91 6.08
CA ALA A 159 1.44 -17.75 5.78
C ALA A 159 1.77 -18.27 4.38
N SER A 160 1.17 -19.41 3.97
CA SER A 160 1.36 -19.95 2.62
C SER A 160 0.77 -19.06 1.52
N VAL A 161 -0.30 -18.32 1.80
CA VAL A 161 -1.00 -17.49 0.80
C VAL A 161 -0.41 -16.08 0.69
N PHE A 162 0.11 -15.52 1.79
CA PHE A 162 0.55 -14.11 1.85
C PHE A 162 2.06 -13.91 2.02
N VAL A 163 2.81 -14.93 2.47
CA VAL A 163 4.24 -14.80 2.82
C VAL A 163 5.14 -15.72 1.98
N SER A 164 4.54 -16.64 1.20
CA SER A 164 5.28 -17.61 0.39
C SER A 164 5.95 -17.01 -0.85
N GLU A 165 6.68 -17.87 -1.56
CA GLU A 165 7.30 -17.54 -2.84
C GLU A 165 6.94 -18.59 -3.87
N VAL A 166 6.70 -18.13 -5.10
CA VAL A 166 6.37 -18.97 -6.25
C VAL A 166 7.48 -18.77 -7.28
N PHE A 167 8.25 -19.83 -7.56
CA PHE A 167 9.41 -19.78 -8.47
C PHE A 167 10.43 -18.67 -8.17
N GLY A 168 10.66 -18.37 -6.89
CA GLY A 168 11.60 -17.32 -6.45
C GLY A 168 11.02 -15.89 -6.49
N VAL A 169 9.76 -15.74 -6.93
CA VAL A 169 9.03 -14.48 -6.91
C VAL A 169 8.17 -14.39 -5.64
N PRO A 170 8.27 -13.32 -4.85
CA PRO A 170 7.40 -13.11 -3.70
C PRO A 170 5.93 -13.06 -4.09
N ILE A 171 5.06 -13.79 -3.38
CA ILE A 171 3.62 -13.88 -3.70
C ILE A 171 2.90 -12.52 -3.64
N GLN A 172 3.47 -11.55 -2.91
CA GLN A 172 2.96 -10.19 -2.80
C GLN A 172 2.85 -9.51 -4.17
N ILE A 173 3.78 -9.79 -5.10
CA ILE A 173 3.73 -9.28 -6.48
C ILE A 173 2.49 -9.80 -7.21
N VAL A 174 2.15 -11.08 -7.00
CA VAL A 174 0.98 -11.72 -7.61
C VAL A 174 -0.30 -11.09 -7.07
N TRP A 175 -0.38 -10.87 -5.75
CA TRP A 175 -1.51 -10.19 -5.13
C TRP A 175 -1.67 -8.75 -5.61
N PHE A 176 -0.58 -7.99 -5.71
CA PHE A 176 -0.61 -6.65 -6.28
C PHE A 176 -1.14 -6.66 -7.72
N GLY A 177 -0.63 -7.54 -8.57
CA GLY A 177 -1.11 -7.69 -9.94
C GLY A 177 -2.59 -8.07 -10.00
N ALA A 178 -3.02 -9.03 -9.17
CA ALA A 178 -4.42 -9.45 -9.10
C ALA A 178 -5.34 -8.30 -8.68
N VAL A 179 -4.99 -7.57 -7.61
CA VAL A 179 -5.76 -6.41 -7.14
C VAL A 179 -5.76 -5.29 -8.17
N ALA A 180 -4.63 -5.01 -8.83
CA ALA A 180 -4.53 -4.02 -9.90
C ALA A 180 -5.47 -4.36 -11.07
N VAL A 181 -5.50 -5.62 -11.50
CA VAL A 181 -6.41 -6.08 -12.56
C VAL A 181 -7.86 -5.95 -12.11
N VAL A 182 -8.21 -6.41 -10.90
CA VAL A 182 -9.58 -6.35 -10.39
C VAL A 182 -10.07 -4.89 -10.27
N LEU A 183 -9.32 -4.03 -9.59
CA LEU A 183 -9.68 -2.61 -9.44
C LEU A 183 -9.66 -1.89 -10.79
N GLY A 184 -8.69 -2.18 -11.65
CA GLY A 184 -8.61 -1.62 -13.00
C GLY A 184 -9.83 -1.97 -13.85
N LEU A 185 -10.30 -3.22 -13.80
CA LEU A 185 -11.53 -3.65 -14.47
C LEU A 185 -12.77 -2.99 -13.86
N ILE A 186 -12.86 -2.89 -12.54
CA ILE A 186 -13.97 -2.21 -11.86
C ILE A 186 -14.03 -0.74 -12.29
N LEU A 187 -12.89 -0.06 -12.32
CA LEU A 187 -12.81 1.36 -12.64
C LEU A 187 -13.11 1.66 -14.12
N HIS A 188 -12.59 0.85 -15.06
CA HIS A 188 -12.69 1.15 -16.49
C HIS A 188 -13.83 0.40 -17.21
N ARG A 189 -14.34 -0.70 -16.65
CA ARG A 189 -15.31 -1.57 -17.33
C ARG A 189 -16.60 -1.79 -16.55
N HIS A 190 -16.64 -1.52 -15.24
CA HIS A 190 -17.85 -1.70 -14.43
C HIS A 190 -18.59 -0.37 -14.20
N ARG A 191 -19.90 -0.45 -13.95
CA ARG A 191 -20.76 0.73 -13.69
C ARG A 191 -20.30 1.54 -12.48
N LEU A 192 -19.69 0.86 -11.50
CA LEU A 192 -19.15 1.49 -10.29
C LEU A 192 -18.06 2.52 -10.64
N GLY A 193 -17.20 2.21 -11.62
CA GLY A 193 -16.18 3.15 -12.09
C GLY A 193 -16.78 4.46 -12.62
N ASN A 194 -17.86 4.37 -13.42
CA ASN A 194 -18.56 5.56 -13.91
C ASN A 194 -19.12 6.42 -12.76
N TRP A 195 -19.60 5.80 -11.68
CA TRP A 195 -20.07 6.54 -10.51
C TRP A 195 -18.94 7.21 -9.74
N VAL A 196 -17.80 6.52 -9.59
CA VAL A 196 -16.60 7.08 -8.97
C VAL A 196 -16.12 8.32 -9.74
N TYR A 197 -15.97 8.22 -11.07
CA TYR A 197 -15.61 9.36 -11.91
C TYR A 197 -16.65 10.49 -11.89
N ALA A 198 -17.94 10.16 -11.79
CA ALA A 198 -18.99 11.18 -11.71
C ALA A 198 -18.97 11.96 -10.39
N THR A 199 -18.38 11.38 -9.33
CA THR A 199 -18.26 12.02 -8.03
C THR A 199 -17.00 12.88 -7.85
N GLY A 200 -15.95 12.73 -8.68
CA GLY A 200 -14.76 13.61 -8.62
C GLY A 200 -13.69 13.43 -9.70
#